data_AF-A0A2T0QQJ6-F1
#
_entry.id   AF-A0A2T0QQJ6-F1
#
_cell.length_a   1.000
_cell.length_b   1.000
_cell.length_c   1.000
_cell.angle_alpha   90.00
_cell.angle_beta   90.00
_cell.angle_gamma   90.00
#
_symmetry.space_group_name_H-M   'P 1'
#
loop_
_entity.id
_entity.type
_entity.pdbx_description
1 polymer ?
#
loop_
_entity_poly.entity_id
_entity_poly.type
_entity_poly.pdbx_seq_one_letter_code
_entity_poly.pdbx_strand_id
1 'polypeptide(L)'
;MPSKAPARPEQSNEPLVNLASLPREDALERARVAGREILGHENALQAVSDALWMNWINVNMPVAVGQTDDEFGELVDAMGDQFFDGLAESVKRFAADTRTLDRISEFLIKESGLAWKIHNMLAFMEAALDDDTQGSLPIRCAVADLRVDQDRLATALMDLVWRASHA
;
A
#
# COMPACT_ATOMS: atom_id res chain seq x y z
N MET A 1 -37.17 23.84 10.70
CA MET A 1 -37.06 23.56 9.26
C MET A 1 -35.65 23.07 8.99
N PRO A 2 -35.41 21.87 8.44
CA PRO A 2 -34.06 21.42 8.16
C PRO A 2 -33.57 22.09 6.88
N SER A 3 -32.50 22.86 7.01
CA SER A 3 -31.82 23.51 5.90
C SER A 3 -31.23 22.43 4.99
N LYS A 4 -31.74 22.34 3.75
CA LYS A 4 -31.12 21.53 2.70
C LYS A 4 -29.79 22.19 2.34
N ALA A 5 -28.69 21.48 2.58
CA ALA A 5 -27.40 21.84 2.00
C ALA A 5 -27.53 21.83 0.46
N PRO A 6 -27.00 22.84 -0.26
CA PRO A 6 -27.09 22.87 -1.71
C PRO A 6 -26.15 21.80 -2.30
N ALA A 7 -26.71 20.92 -3.14
CA ALA A 7 -25.93 19.99 -3.94
C ALA A 7 -25.05 20.79 -4.92
N ARG A 8 -23.73 20.55 -4.91
CA ARG A 8 -22.78 21.18 -5.85
C ARG A 8 -22.86 20.53 -7.24
N PRO A 9 -22.74 21.30 -8.34
CA PRO A 9 -23.18 20.88 -9.68
C PRO A 9 -22.13 20.11 -10.52
N GLU A 10 -21.06 19.58 -9.93
CA GLU A 10 -19.92 19.04 -10.73
C GLU A 10 -19.52 17.61 -10.33
N GLN A 11 -20.46 16.80 -9.85
CA GLN A 11 -20.30 15.35 -9.77
C GLN A 11 -20.68 14.72 -11.12
N SER A 12 -19.81 14.90 -12.12
CA SER A 12 -20.04 14.37 -13.47
C SER A 12 -19.79 12.85 -13.53
N ASN A 13 -20.89 12.14 -13.77
CA ASN A 13 -21.08 10.82 -14.42
C ASN A 13 -21.09 9.51 -13.63
N GLU A 14 -20.89 9.47 -12.32
CA GLU A 14 -21.21 8.26 -11.55
C GLU A 14 -22.57 8.41 -10.84
N PRO A 15 -23.48 7.43 -10.95
CA PRO A 15 -24.76 7.50 -10.26
C PRO A 15 -24.51 7.54 -8.75
N LEU A 16 -24.92 8.64 -8.11
CA LEU A 16 -24.87 8.79 -6.65
C LEU A 16 -25.66 7.65 -6.00
N VAL A 17 -24.98 6.60 -5.55
CA VAL A 17 -25.65 5.49 -4.88
C VAL A 17 -25.75 5.79 -3.39
N ASN A 18 -26.98 5.84 -2.90
CA ASN A 18 -27.25 5.93 -1.48
C ASN A 18 -26.86 4.60 -0.80
N LEU A 19 -25.71 4.57 -0.12
CA LEU A 19 -25.23 3.37 0.57
C LEU A 19 -26.24 2.82 1.59
N ALA A 20 -27.06 3.68 2.20
CA ALA A 20 -28.09 3.25 3.16
C ALA A 20 -29.26 2.49 2.50
N SER A 21 -29.37 2.51 1.17
CA SER A 21 -30.37 1.74 0.42
C SER A 21 -29.88 0.36 -0.05
N LEU A 22 -28.60 0.04 0.17
CA LEU A 22 -28.01 -1.23 -0.23
C LEU A 22 -28.09 -2.28 0.89
N PRO A 23 -28.07 -3.58 0.55
CA PRO A 23 -27.79 -4.64 1.52
C PRO A 23 -26.48 -4.37 2.28
N ARG A 24 -26.44 -4.78 3.54
CA ARG A 24 -25.32 -4.47 4.46
C ARG A 24 -23.95 -4.80 3.87
N GLU A 25 -23.79 -6.00 3.34
CA GLU A 25 -22.50 -6.46 2.78
C GLU A 25 -22.07 -5.63 1.56
N ASP A 26 -23.01 -5.31 0.67
CA ASP A 26 -22.74 -4.48 -0.52
C ASP A 26 -22.38 -3.04 -0.15
N ALA A 27 -23.04 -2.49 0.89
CA ALA A 27 -22.72 -1.17 1.44
C ALA A 27 -21.32 -1.14 2.05
N LEU A 28 -20.95 -2.19 2.79
CA LEU A 28 -19.63 -2.33 3.41
C LEU A 28 -18.52 -2.46 2.36
N GLU A 29 -18.69 -3.33 1.35
CA GLU A 29 -17.68 -3.47 0.30
C GLU A 29 -17.52 -2.18 -0.51
N ARG A 30 -18.62 -1.49 -0.85
CA ARG A 30 -18.52 -0.20 -1.52
C ARG A 30 -17.85 0.88 -0.68
N ALA A 31 -18.13 0.94 0.62
CA ALA A 31 -17.41 1.85 1.52
C ALA A 31 -15.91 1.51 1.57
N ARG A 32 -15.57 0.22 1.56
CA ARG A 32 -14.18 -0.27 1.53
C ARG A 32 -13.48 0.08 0.22
N VAL A 33 -14.13 -0.05 -0.93
CA VAL A 33 -13.61 0.37 -2.25
C VAL A 33 -13.38 1.88 -2.27
N ALA A 34 -14.40 2.66 -1.90
CA ALA A 34 -14.31 4.12 -1.88
C ALA A 34 -13.16 4.60 -0.98
N GLY A 35 -12.95 3.98 0.19
CA GLY A 35 -11.82 4.29 1.06
C GLY A 35 -10.44 3.99 0.45
N ARG A 36 -10.32 2.98 -0.44
CA ARG A 36 -9.06 2.70 -1.16
C ARG A 36 -8.78 3.72 -2.26
N GLU A 37 -9.84 4.23 -2.88
CA GLU A 37 -9.74 5.09 -4.06
C GLU A 37 -9.78 6.59 -3.71
N ILE A 38 -10.14 6.95 -2.46
CA ILE A 38 -10.32 8.35 -2.03
C ILE A 38 -9.10 9.23 -2.26
N LEU A 39 -7.89 8.66 -2.14
CA LEU A 39 -6.65 9.39 -2.40
C LEU A 39 -6.41 9.69 -3.89
N GLY A 40 -7.18 9.08 -4.80
CA GLY A 40 -7.20 9.37 -6.23
C GLY A 40 -8.29 10.37 -6.64
N HIS A 41 -9.20 10.74 -5.72
CA HIS A 41 -10.27 11.69 -6.00
C HIS A 41 -9.84 13.12 -5.66
N GLU A 42 -9.38 13.86 -6.66
CA GLU A 42 -8.86 15.24 -6.57
C GLU A 42 -9.80 16.18 -5.79
N ASN A 43 -11.10 16.17 -6.11
CA ASN A 43 -12.10 17.02 -5.45
C ASN A 43 -12.34 16.66 -3.97
N ALA A 44 -12.23 15.38 -3.60
CA ALA A 44 -12.42 14.94 -2.22
C ALA A 44 -11.22 15.32 -1.35
N LEU A 45 -10.02 15.24 -1.93
CA LEU A 45 -8.79 15.66 -1.28
C LEU A 45 -8.69 17.18 -1.15
N GLN A 46 -9.13 17.94 -2.16
CA GLN A 46 -9.01 19.41 -2.15
C GLN A 46 -9.57 20.04 -0.87
N ALA A 47 -10.78 19.66 -0.46
CA ALA A 47 -11.41 20.22 0.74
C ALA A 47 -10.63 19.92 2.03
N VAL A 48 -9.96 18.77 2.11
CA VAL A 48 -9.12 18.39 3.24
C VAL A 48 -7.77 19.12 3.17
N SER A 49 -7.18 19.20 1.98
CA SER A 49 -5.93 19.90 1.71
C SER A 49 -6.05 21.39 2.06
N ASP A 50 -7.14 22.05 1.67
CA ASP A 50 -7.43 23.46 2.00
C ASP A 50 -7.53 23.65 3.52
N ALA A 51 -8.20 22.74 4.24
CA ALA A 51 -8.31 22.81 5.69
C ALA A 51 -6.95 22.59 6.39
N LEU A 52 -6.10 21.70 5.88
CA LEU A 52 -4.74 21.49 6.37
C LEU A 52 -3.88 22.73 6.15
N TRP A 53 -3.93 23.31 4.96
CA TRP A 53 -3.24 24.55 4.63
C TRP A 53 -3.64 25.68 5.57
N MET A 54 -4.94 25.94 5.72
CA MET A 54 -5.47 27.01 6.57
C MET A 54 -5.07 26.82 8.04
N ASN A 55 -5.09 25.58 8.55
CA ASN A 55 -4.63 25.32 9.92
C ASN A 55 -3.13 25.55 10.07
N TRP A 56 -2.34 25.09 9.09
CA TRP A 56 -0.89 25.23 9.13
C TRP A 56 -0.46 26.70 9.03
N ILE A 57 -1.02 27.47 8.10
CA ILE A 57 -0.67 28.89 7.93
C ILE A 57 -1.09 29.74 9.14
N ASN A 58 -2.25 29.47 9.74
CA ASN A 58 -2.69 30.18 10.95
C ASN A 58 -1.75 29.96 12.15
N VAL A 59 -1.08 28.81 12.22
CA VAL A 59 -0.10 28.49 13.26
C VAL A 59 1.26 29.10 12.94
N ASN A 60 1.68 29.07 11.69
CA ASN A 60 3.05 29.38 11.29
C ASN A 60 3.25 30.79 10.73
N MET A 61 2.17 31.52 10.42
CA MET A 61 2.18 32.90 9.91
C MET A 61 1.15 33.79 10.64
N PRO A 62 1.30 34.02 11.95
CA PRO A 62 0.31 34.78 12.71
C PRO A 62 0.30 36.29 12.42
N VAL A 63 1.42 36.91 11.99
CA VAL A 63 1.51 38.35 11.67
C VAL A 63 2.63 38.63 10.67
N ALA A 64 2.33 39.31 9.56
CA ALA A 64 3.34 39.94 8.70
C ALA A 64 3.82 41.24 9.35
N VAL A 65 5.05 41.27 9.87
CA VAL A 65 5.63 42.49 10.40
C VAL A 65 6.57 43.08 9.35
N GLY A 66 6.21 44.25 8.81
CA GLY A 66 7.08 45.03 7.93
C GLY A 66 6.97 44.73 6.43
N GLN A 67 5.94 43.99 5.99
CA GLN A 67 5.61 43.78 4.58
C GLN A 67 4.34 44.56 4.21
N THR A 68 4.20 44.92 2.93
CA THR A 68 2.95 45.41 2.36
C THR A 68 1.95 44.27 2.17
N ASP A 69 0.66 44.59 2.05
CA ASP A 69 -0.40 43.58 1.84
C ASP A 69 -0.16 42.75 0.58
N ASP A 70 0.37 43.38 -0.48
CA ASP A 70 0.69 42.71 -1.75
C ASP A 70 1.87 41.72 -1.60
N GLU A 71 2.97 42.14 -0.94
CA GLU A 71 4.12 41.27 -0.65
C GLU A 71 3.74 40.10 0.26
N PHE A 72 2.83 40.33 1.20
CA PHE A 72 2.29 39.28 2.05
C PHE A 72 1.43 38.30 1.24
N GLY A 73 0.56 38.80 0.35
CA GLY A 73 -0.24 37.98 -0.56
C GLY A 73 0.63 37.07 -1.44
N GLU A 74 1.65 37.64 -2.09
CA GLU A 74 2.59 36.86 -2.92
C GLU A 74 3.33 35.78 -2.13
N LEU A 75 3.73 36.07 -0.89
CA LEU A 75 4.36 35.10 0.00
C LEU A 75 3.40 33.97 0.38
N VAL A 76 2.15 34.31 0.73
CA VAL A 76 1.10 33.33 1.07
C VAL A 76 0.82 32.40 -0.11
N ASP A 77 0.71 32.95 -1.31
CA ASP A 77 0.47 32.19 -2.54
C ASP A 77 1.65 31.25 -2.84
N ALA A 78 2.89 31.75 -2.79
CA ALA A 78 4.08 30.95 -3.03
C ALA A 78 4.25 29.82 -1.99
N MET A 79 3.92 30.08 -0.72
CA MET A 79 3.92 29.05 0.32
C MET A 79 2.81 28.02 0.11
N GLY A 80 1.64 28.46 -0.36
CA GLY A 80 0.53 27.59 -0.73
C GLY A 80 0.95 26.61 -1.82
N ASP A 81 1.55 27.11 -2.91
CA ASP A 81 2.07 26.29 -4.01
C ASP A 81 3.05 25.22 -3.50
N GLN A 82 4.05 25.61 -2.71
CA GLN A 82 5.01 24.66 -2.14
C GLN A 82 4.37 23.64 -1.19
N PHE A 83 3.38 24.06 -0.39
CA PHE A 83 2.67 23.19 0.52
C PHE A 83 1.88 22.12 -0.25
N PHE A 84 1.13 22.52 -1.27
CA PHE A 84 0.33 21.59 -2.07
C PHE A 84 1.20 20.67 -2.93
N ASP A 85 2.31 21.17 -3.47
CA ASP A 85 3.31 20.34 -4.16
C ASP A 85 3.88 19.25 -3.23
N GLY A 86 4.30 19.63 -2.01
CA GLY A 86 4.82 18.69 -1.01
C GLY A 86 3.77 17.68 -0.53
N LEU A 87 2.52 18.10 -0.40
CA LEU A 87 1.40 17.21 -0.07
C LEU A 87 1.16 16.19 -1.19
N ALA A 88 1.11 16.65 -2.45
CA ALA A 88 0.94 15.79 -3.61
C ALA A 88 2.11 14.80 -3.76
N GLU A 89 3.34 15.23 -3.49
CA GLU A 89 4.51 14.35 -3.46
C GLU A 89 4.38 13.27 -2.39
N SER A 90 4.00 13.64 -1.16
CA SER A 90 3.81 12.69 -0.07
C SER A 90 2.75 11.64 -0.40
N VAL A 91 1.59 12.05 -0.92
CA VAL A 91 0.52 11.11 -1.33
C VAL A 91 1.02 10.13 -2.38
N LYS A 92 1.78 10.61 -3.38
CA LYS A 92 2.40 9.75 -4.41
C LYS A 92 3.39 8.76 -3.80
N ARG A 93 4.23 9.18 -2.86
CA ARG A 93 5.19 8.30 -2.17
C ARG A 93 4.47 7.21 -1.38
N PHE A 94 3.48 7.56 -0.55
CA PHE A 94 2.71 6.57 0.22
C PHE A 94 1.98 5.56 -0.69
N ALA A 95 1.41 6.02 -1.80
CA ALA A 95 0.78 5.14 -2.79
C ALA A 95 1.81 4.22 -3.49
N ALA A 96 3.01 4.73 -3.78
CA ALA A 96 4.09 3.95 -4.40
C ALA A 96 4.67 2.91 -3.45
N ASP A 97 4.86 3.25 -2.17
CA ASP A 97 5.39 2.34 -1.14
C ASP A 97 4.44 1.16 -0.92
N THR A 98 3.13 1.44 -0.82
CA THR A 98 2.09 0.40 -0.68
C THR A 98 2.12 -0.56 -1.88
N ARG A 99 2.13 -0.03 -3.10
CA ARG A 99 2.20 -0.86 -4.33
C ARG A 99 3.51 -1.66 -4.43
N THR A 100 4.60 -1.11 -3.91
CA THR A 100 5.90 -1.79 -3.90
C THR A 100 5.88 -2.96 -2.92
N LEU A 101 5.32 -2.78 -1.72
CA LEU A 101 5.12 -3.85 -0.75
C LEU A 101 4.20 -4.95 -1.30
N ASP A 102 3.12 -4.59 -1.97
CA ASP A 102 2.22 -5.57 -2.61
C ASP A 102 2.95 -6.41 -3.67
N ARG A 103 3.73 -5.76 -4.55
CA ARG A 103 4.52 -6.45 -5.58
C ARG A 103 5.59 -7.37 -4.97
N ILE A 104 6.27 -6.92 -3.92
CA ILE A 104 7.27 -7.73 -3.21
C ILE A 104 6.58 -8.94 -2.57
N SER A 105 5.42 -8.74 -1.95
CA SER A 105 4.63 -9.82 -1.36
C SER A 105 4.22 -10.86 -2.41
N GLU A 106 3.65 -10.44 -3.54
CA GLU A 106 3.30 -11.34 -4.65
C GLU A 106 4.51 -12.12 -5.18
N PHE A 107 5.64 -11.43 -5.36
CA PHE A 107 6.89 -12.05 -5.81
C PHE A 107 7.38 -13.11 -4.83
N LEU A 108 7.46 -12.78 -3.54
CA LEU A 108 7.93 -13.71 -2.50
C LEU A 108 6.99 -14.90 -2.32
N ILE A 109 5.67 -14.71 -2.43
CA ILE A 109 4.70 -15.82 -2.42
C ILE A 109 5.00 -16.78 -3.57
N LYS A 110 5.20 -16.26 -4.78
CA LYS A 110 5.51 -17.09 -5.95
C LYS A 110 6.83 -17.85 -5.78
N GLU A 111 7.89 -17.18 -5.33
CA GLU A 111 9.20 -17.81 -5.12
C GLU A 111 9.15 -18.86 -3.99
N SER A 112 8.43 -18.59 -2.90
CA SER A 112 8.22 -19.59 -1.83
C SER A 112 7.48 -20.83 -2.33
N GLY A 113 6.50 -20.65 -3.23
CA GLY A 113 5.80 -21.78 -3.87
C GLY A 113 6.71 -22.62 -4.76
N LEU A 114 7.66 -22.00 -5.46
CA LEU A 114 8.69 -22.71 -6.23
C LEU A 114 9.64 -23.48 -5.31
N ALA A 115 10.09 -22.87 -4.22
CA ALA A 115 10.93 -23.54 -3.21
C ALA A 115 10.24 -24.79 -2.64
N TRP A 116 8.95 -24.67 -2.27
CA TRP A 116 8.14 -25.82 -1.83
C TRP A 116 7.99 -26.91 -2.88
N LYS A 117 7.83 -26.54 -4.15
CA LYS A 117 7.78 -27.50 -5.25
C LYS A 117 9.09 -28.28 -5.37
N ILE A 118 10.24 -27.61 -5.27
CA ILE A 118 11.55 -28.26 -5.31
C ILE A 118 11.72 -29.16 -4.08
N HIS A 119 11.37 -28.69 -2.88
CA HIS A 119 11.38 -29.50 -1.66
C HIS A 119 10.61 -30.81 -1.83
N ASN A 120 9.38 -30.74 -2.36
CA ASN A 120 8.56 -31.94 -2.59
C ASN A 120 9.16 -32.89 -3.63
N MET A 121 9.78 -32.34 -4.68
CA MET A 121 10.47 -33.15 -5.68
C MET A 121 11.70 -33.85 -5.11
N LEU A 122 12.48 -33.15 -4.27
CA LEU A 122 13.61 -33.74 -3.55
C LEU A 122 13.14 -34.83 -2.57
N ALA A 123 12.01 -34.63 -1.89
CA ALA A 123 11.41 -35.65 -1.01
C ALA A 123 11.04 -36.91 -1.79
N PHE A 124 10.45 -36.73 -2.97
CA PHE A 124 10.13 -37.84 -3.86
C PHE A 124 11.39 -38.57 -4.36
N MET A 125 12.43 -37.83 -4.75
CA MET A 125 13.71 -38.40 -5.17
C MET A 125 14.39 -39.16 -4.04
N GLU A 126 14.43 -38.60 -2.82
CA GLU A 126 14.99 -39.24 -1.63
C GLU A 126 14.30 -40.58 -1.34
N ALA A 127 12.96 -40.61 -1.42
CA ALA A 127 12.17 -41.81 -1.18
C ALA A 127 12.33 -42.89 -2.27
N ALA A 128 12.77 -42.50 -3.47
CA ALA A 128 13.00 -43.40 -4.59
C ALA A 128 14.44 -43.93 -4.67
N LEU A 129 15.37 -43.37 -3.90
CA LEU A 129 16.77 -43.77 -3.88
C LEU A 129 17.02 -44.86 -2.82
N ASP A 130 17.87 -45.83 -3.17
CA ASP A 130 18.39 -46.79 -2.20
C ASP A 130 19.25 -46.09 -1.12
N ASP A 131 19.46 -46.76 0.01
CA ASP A 131 20.39 -46.28 1.02
C ASP A 131 21.81 -46.15 0.46
N ASP A 132 22.51 -45.08 0.85
CA ASP A 132 23.89 -44.86 0.45
C ASP A 132 24.79 -45.99 0.98
N THR A 133 25.60 -46.58 0.10
CA THR A 133 26.48 -47.70 0.45
C THR A 133 27.93 -47.26 0.61
N GLN A 134 28.69 -47.98 1.43
CA GLN A 134 30.09 -47.69 1.68
C GLN A 134 30.93 -47.79 0.40
N GLY A 135 31.66 -46.73 0.06
CA GLY A 135 32.48 -46.66 -1.16
C GLY A 135 31.73 -46.15 -2.40
N SER A 136 30.43 -45.88 -2.31
CA SER A 136 29.63 -45.22 -3.34
C SER A 136 29.47 -43.72 -3.05
N LEU A 137 28.95 -42.95 -4.01
CA LEU A 137 28.63 -41.55 -3.81
C LEU A 137 27.39 -41.41 -2.89
N PRO A 138 27.38 -40.49 -1.91
CA PRO A 138 26.29 -40.33 -0.95
C PRO A 138 25.14 -39.52 -1.56
N ILE A 139 24.47 -40.07 -2.57
CA ILE A 139 23.47 -39.37 -3.36
C ILE A 139 22.20 -39.13 -2.54
N ARG A 140 21.74 -40.13 -1.76
CA ARG A 140 20.51 -39.99 -0.99
C ARG A 140 20.68 -38.99 0.15
N CYS A 141 21.79 -39.02 0.88
CA CYS A 141 22.11 -38.03 1.90
C CYS A 141 22.16 -36.61 1.30
N ALA A 142 22.83 -36.44 0.15
CA ALA A 142 22.90 -35.13 -0.50
C ALA A 142 21.53 -34.59 -0.94
N VAL A 143 20.64 -35.46 -1.44
CA VAL A 143 19.26 -35.07 -1.78
C VAL A 143 18.46 -34.69 -0.52
N ALA A 144 18.65 -35.42 0.58
CA ALA A 144 18.02 -35.11 1.86
C ALA A 144 18.48 -33.75 2.41
N ASP A 145 19.78 -33.45 2.32
CA ASP A 145 20.33 -32.16 2.74
C ASP A 145 19.76 -31.00 1.90
N LEU A 146 19.73 -31.16 0.56
CA LEU A 146 19.12 -30.17 -0.33
C LEU A 146 17.64 -29.95 -0.02
N ARG A 147 16.92 -31.00 0.39
CA ARG A 147 15.51 -30.89 0.78
C ARG A 147 15.34 -30.04 2.04
N VAL A 148 16.20 -30.25 3.04
CA VAL A 148 16.20 -29.45 4.27
C VAL A 148 16.55 -27.99 3.98
N ASP A 149 17.53 -27.74 3.12
CA ASP A 149 17.89 -26.38 2.73
C ASP A 149 16.75 -25.68 1.98
N GLN A 150 15.99 -26.41 1.15
CA GLN A 150 14.81 -25.84 0.51
C GLN A 150 13.64 -25.55 1.45
N ASP A 151 13.43 -26.40 2.46
CA ASP A 151 12.44 -26.13 3.52
C ASP A 151 12.75 -24.82 4.25
N ARG A 152 14.03 -24.63 4.60
CA ARG A 152 14.52 -23.40 5.23
C ARG A 152 14.34 -22.19 4.33
N LEU A 153 14.65 -22.31 3.03
CA LEU A 153 14.49 -21.22 2.08
C LEU A 153 13.00 -20.84 1.92
N ALA A 154 12.12 -21.82 1.75
CA ALA A 154 10.69 -21.58 1.60
C ALA A 154 10.11 -20.87 2.84
N THR A 155 10.48 -21.32 4.04
CA THR A 155 10.07 -20.73 5.31
C THR A 155 10.62 -19.31 5.48
N ALA A 156 11.91 -19.09 5.18
CA ALA A 156 12.54 -17.77 5.28
C ALA A 156 11.88 -16.74 4.34
N LEU A 157 11.47 -17.16 3.13
CA LEU A 157 10.75 -16.30 2.20
C LEU A 157 9.36 -15.92 2.73
N MET A 158 8.62 -16.86 3.33
CA MET A 158 7.33 -16.58 3.95
C MET A 158 7.45 -15.67 5.18
N ASP A 159 8.46 -15.90 6.01
CA ASP A 159 8.77 -15.04 7.16
C ASP A 159 9.11 -13.61 6.72
N LEU A 160 9.82 -13.44 5.60
CA LEU A 160 10.14 -12.12 5.06
C LEU A 160 8.89 -11.36 4.63
N VAL A 161 7.92 -12.04 3.99
CA VAL A 161 6.61 -11.45 3.66
C VAL A 161 5.92 -10.98 4.94
N TRP A 162 5.84 -11.85 5.95
CA TRP A 162 5.18 -11.50 7.21
C TRP A 162 5.82 -10.28 7.88
N ARG A 163 7.16 -10.26 7.97
CA ARG A 163 7.90 -9.12 8.57
C ARG A 163 7.72 -7.84 7.77
N ALA A 164 7.77 -7.89 6.44
CA ALA A 164 7.58 -6.72 5.60
C ALA A 164 6.16 -6.13 5.70
N SER A 165 5.15 -6.96 5.97
CA SER A 165 3.77 -6.49 6.17
C SER A 165 3.47 -5.97 7.58
N HIS A 166 4.36 -6.17 8.55
CA HIS A 166 4.14 -5.83 9.97
C HIS A 166 5.27 -4.99 10.60
N ALA A 167 6.19 -4.46 9.79
CA ALA A 167 7.24 -3.53 10.19
C ALA A 167 6.77 -2.08 10.04
#